data_AF-A0A4Q5RAQ9-F1
#
_entry.id   AF-A0A4Q5RAQ9-F1
#
_cell.length_a   1.000
_cell.length_b   1.000
_cell.length_c   1.000
_cell.angle_alpha   90.00
_cell.angle_beta   90.00
_cell.angle_gamma   90.00
#
_symmetry.space_group_name_H-M   'P 1'
#
loop_
_entity.id
_entity.type
_entity.pdbx_description
1 polymer ?
#
loop_
_entity_poly.entity_id
_entity_poly.type
_entity_poly.pdbx_seq_one_letter_code
_entity_poly.pdbx_strand_id
1 'polypeptide(L)'
;MPEEVKSSADASSAAVSGELRRDDYWTIVNDETPYAQGDILRRFTSNDPDDPEFGLIITADCDIAQAKAADRLTYVEVVSTRTYLETIWIPDQLQKFVKKQSAAAAQALAGVMRRSELSFELLDEQLVEWLRQRPVEAVDKAVNRTGKALDGRLVQNLNALRCALGAEGHATPLAQWRALRTTLGDSKDRQLADLTSALAGGGGFPDFFLLPELPGASGLGYVALLRFIRTVHSHEVFASEVDARVQGHPHALHRVGCLTDGIRFAVTQKLAFLFSRIGLPTSFENASKSAAALAAESLFTGV
;
A
#
# COMPACT_ATOMS: atom_id res chain seq x y z
N MET A 1 38.07 51.34 0.38
CA MET A 1 36.75 51.06 -0.21
C MET A 1 36.98 50.88 -1.69
N PRO A 2 37.16 49.63 -2.13
CA PRO A 2 36.02 48.77 -2.50
C PRO A 2 36.20 47.27 -2.13
N GLU A 3 35.17 46.49 -2.46
CA GLU A 3 35.08 45.01 -2.56
C GLU A 3 35.00 44.18 -1.27
N GLU A 4 33.79 44.08 -0.72
CA GLU A 4 33.35 42.90 0.05
C GLU A 4 33.13 41.72 -0.90
N VAL A 5 34.02 40.73 -0.82
CA VAL A 5 33.79 39.39 -1.36
C VAL A 5 32.90 38.64 -0.37
N LYS A 6 31.62 38.46 -0.69
CA LYS A 6 30.75 37.52 0.03
C LYS A 6 31.03 36.10 -0.45
N SER A 7 31.83 35.38 0.34
CA SER A 7 31.91 33.93 0.34
C SER A 7 30.59 33.36 0.86
N SER A 8 29.82 32.71 -0.02
CA SER A 8 28.69 31.86 0.37
C SER A 8 29.00 30.41 0.03
N ALA A 9 29.85 29.80 0.86
CA ALA A 9 30.01 28.36 0.95
C ALA A 9 29.88 28.01 2.44
N ASP A 10 28.68 27.56 2.82
CA ASP A 10 28.43 26.57 3.88
C ASP A 10 26.93 26.57 4.22
N ALA A 11 26.19 25.80 3.45
CA ALA A 11 24.87 25.33 3.81
C ALA A 11 24.68 23.94 3.20
N SER A 12 25.52 23.00 3.63
CA SER A 12 25.35 21.57 3.39
C SER A 12 25.65 20.86 4.70
N SER A 13 24.85 19.85 5.02
CA SER A 13 24.96 18.98 6.20
C SER A 13 24.35 19.51 7.51
N ALA A 14 23.05 19.85 7.47
CA ALA A 14 22.17 19.55 8.61
C ALA A 14 21.52 18.19 8.34
N ALA A 15 22.29 17.12 8.55
CA ALA A 15 21.78 15.76 8.52
C ALA A 15 20.77 15.58 9.67
N VAL A 16 19.56 15.17 9.29
CA VAL A 16 18.49 14.70 10.17
C VAL A 16 19.06 13.57 11.05
N SER A 17 19.50 13.94 12.24
CA SER A 17 19.99 13.05 13.29
C SER A 17 19.14 13.28 14.53
N GLY A 18 17.83 13.10 14.38
CA GLY A 18 16.99 12.78 15.52
C GLY A 18 17.21 11.30 15.81
N GLU A 19 17.94 10.97 16.88
CA GLU A 19 17.94 9.61 17.42
C GLU A 19 16.52 9.26 17.83
N LEU A 20 15.81 8.50 16.99
CA LEU A 20 14.53 7.90 17.32
C LEU A 20 14.76 6.96 18.52
N ARG A 21 14.23 7.32 19.69
CA ARG A 21 14.24 6.43 20.84
C ARG A 21 13.21 5.33 20.59
N ARG A 22 13.66 4.07 20.69
CA ARG A 22 12.87 2.85 20.41
C ARG A 22 11.60 2.69 21.25
N ASP A 23 11.44 3.49 22.31
CA ASP A 23 10.36 3.35 23.30
C ASP A 23 9.28 4.43 23.16
N ASP A 24 9.35 5.33 22.18
CA ASP A 24 8.42 6.46 22.08
C ASP A 24 7.06 6.08 21.44
N TYR A 25 6.99 4.95 20.72
CA TYR A 25 5.82 4.58 19.92
C TYR A 25 4.99 3.43 20.47
N TRP A 26 5.59 2.58 21.30
CA TRP A 26 4.93 1.40 21.85
C TRP A 26 5.48 1.06 23.24
N THR A 27 4.73 0.28 24.00
CA THR A 27 5.09 -0.20 25.32
C THR A 27 5.18 -1.72 25.34
N ILE A 28 6.07 -2.24 26.20
CA ILE A 28 6.12 -3.66 26.52
C ILE A 28 4.86 -3.99 27.33
N VAL A 29 4.17 -5.04 26.94
CA VAL A 29 2.92 -5.48 27.58
C VAL A 29 3.21 -6.71 28.44
N ASN A 30 2.58 -6.80 29.62
CA ASN A 30 2.70 -7.96 30.50
C ASN A 30 1.71 -9.05 30.06
N ASP A 31 2.13 -10.31 30.02
CA ASP A 31 1.32 -11.47 29.68
C ASP A 31 0.02 -11.57 30.50
N GLU A 32 0.00 -11.04 31.73
CA GLU A 32 -1.19 -11.02 32.60
C GLU A 32 -2.23 -9.95 32.24
N THR A 33 -1.85 -8.96 31.43
CA THR A 33 -2.78 -7.87 31.07
C THR A 33 -3.74 -8.31 29.97
N PRO A 34 -5.05 -8.01 30.07
CA PRO A 34 -6.00 -8.27 29.01
C PRO A 34 -5.59 -7.62 27.68
N TYR A 35 -6.11 -8.13 26.56
CA TYR A 35 -5.93 -7.48 25.26
C TYR A 35 -6.55 -6.08 25.27
N ALA A 36 -5.92 -5.16 24.55
CA ALA A 36 -6.35 -3.78 24.42
C ALA A 36 -6.29 -3.30 22.97
N GLN A 37 -7.06 -2.24 22.68
CA GLN A 37 -6.90 -1.46 21.46
C GLN A 37 -5.46 -0.95 21.37
N GLY A 38 -4.85 -1.10 20.21
CA GLY A 38 -3.45 -0.71 20.00
C GLY A 38 -2.45 -1.85 20.21
N ASP A 39 -2.87 -3.00 20.74
CA ASP A 39 -2.02 -4.18 20.84
C ASP A 39 -1.55 -4.63 19.45
N ILE A 40 -0.25 -4.90 19.35
CA ILE A 40 0.42 -5.38 18.16
C ILE A 40 0.54 -6.89 18.30
N LEU A 41 -0.03 -7.59 17.33
CA LEU A 41 0.02 -9.03 17.18
C LEU A 41 1.09 -9.40 16.18
N ARG A 42 1.78 -10.52 16.41
CA ARG A 42 2.75 -11.10 15.49
C ARG A 42 2.48 -12.58 15.29
N ARG A 43 2.85 -13.08 14.11
CA ARG A 43 2.93 -14.49 13.75
C ARG A 43 4.35 -14.80 13.25
N PHE A 44 5.06 -15.75 13.87
CA PHE A 44 6.46 -16.01 13.51
C PHE A 44 6.65 -16.81 12.21
N THR A 45 5.63 -17.58 11.82
CA THR A 45 5.63 -18.39 10.61
C THR A 45 4.17 -18.72 10.31
N SER A 46 3.68 -18.36 9.13
CA SER A 46 2.48 -19.01 8.58
C SER A 46 2.89 -19.91 7.43
N ASN A 47 2.21 -21.05 7.31
CA ASN A 47 2.27 -21.88 6.11
C ASN A 47 1.38 -21.29 5.00
N ASP A 48 0.51 -20.34 5.34
CA ASP A 48 -0.34 -19.63 4.41
C ASP A 48 0.32 -18.29 4.02
N PRO A 49 0.64 -18.06 2.72
CA PRO A 49 1.17 -16.78 2.26
C PRO A 49 0.18 -15.62 2.41
N ASP A 50 -1.12 -15.88 2.59
CA ASP A 50 -2.16 -14.86 2.74
C ASP A 50 -2.36 -14.43 4.21
N ASP A 51 -1.67 -15.08 5.15
CA ASP A 51 -1.67 -14.71 6.56
C ASP A 51 -0.69 -13.58 6.85
N PRO A 52 -1.14 -12.46 7.45
CA PRO A 52 -0.24 -11.37 7.76
C PRO A 52 0.70 -11.72 8.92
N GLU A 53 1.96 -11.31 8.80
CA GLU A 53 2.95 -11.43 9.88
C GLU A 53 2.56 -10.59 11.10
N PHE A 54 2.03 -9.39 10.87
CA PHE A 54 1.63 -8.47 11.93
C PHE A 54 0.18 -8.02 11.82
N GLY A 55 -0.43 -7.82 12.99
CA GLY A 55 -1.76 -7.23 13.12
C GLY A 55 -1.78 -6.14 14.19
N LEU A 56 -2.64 -5.15 14.04
CA LEU A 56 -2.88 -4.11 15.03
C LEU A 56 -4.33 -4.15 15.49
N ILE A 57 -4.58 -4.44 16.76
CA ILE A 57 -5.93 -4.51 17.32
C ILE A 57 -6.58 -3.13 17.27
N ILE A 58 -7.76 -3.07 16.65
CA ILE A 58 -8.58 -1.86 16.53
C ILE A 58 -9.89 -1.96 17.30
N THR A 59 -10.26 -3.13 17.82
CA THR A 59 -11.41 -3.27 18.73
C THR A 59 -11.25 -2.31 19.90
N ALA A 60 -12.28 -1.53 20.21
CA ALA A 60 -12.24 -0.58 21.29
C ALA A 60 -12.15 -1.27 22.65
N ASP A 61 -11.42 -0.67 23.60
CA ASP A 61 -11.23 -1.21 24.96
C ASP A 61 -12.57 -1.47 25.66
N CYS A 62 -13.56 -0.60 25.45
CA CYS A 62 -14.90 -0.77 26.03
C CYS A 62 -15.66 -1.97 25.44
N ASP A 63 -15.37 -2.35 24.20
CA ASP A 63 -15.99 -3.52 23.56
C ASP A 63 -15.31 -4.82 24.01
N ILE A 64 -13.99 -4.80 24.21
CA ILE A 64 -13.24 -5.92 24.79
C ILE A 64 -13.71 -6.17 26.23
N ALA A 65 -13.75 -5.13 27.06
CA ALA A 65 -14.11 -5.24 28.48
C ALA A 65 -15.57 -5.71 28.70
N GLN A 66 -16.46 -5.47 27.74
CA GLN A 66 -17.88 -5.85 27.82
C GLN A 66 -18.20 -7.15 27.05
N ALA A 67 -17.19 -7.82 26.48
CA ALA A 67 -17.36 -9.00 25.63
C ALA A 67 -18.41 -8.83 24.51
N LYS A 68 -18.55 -7.59 23.98
CA LYS A 68 -19.62 -7.23 23.03
C LYS A 68 -19.52 -7.94 21.68
N ALA A 69 -18.33 -8.36 21.30
CA ALA A 69 -18.04 -8.96 20.00
C ALA A 69 -18.00 -10.50 20.03
N ALA A 70 -18.66 -11.14 21.00
CA ALA A 70 -18.68 -12.60 21.16
C ALA A 70 -17.27 -13.21 21.13
N ASP A 71 -16.37 -12.65 21.96
CA ASP A 71 -14.97 -13.07 22.09
C ASP A 71 -14.15 -12.96 20.79
N ARG A 72 -14.47 -11.99 19.92
CA ARG A 72 -13.67 -11.68 18.73
C ARG A 72 -12.87 -10.40 18.90
N LEU A 73 -11.64 -10.43 18.41
CA LEU A 73 -10.78 -9.27 18.24
C LEU A 73 -10.73 -8.91 16.76
N THR A 74 -10.87 -7.62 16.48
CA THR A 74 -10.76 -7.03 15.15
C THR A 74 -9.42 -6.33 15.07
N TYR A 75 -8.66 -6.60 14.02
CA TYR A 75 -7.35 -6.01 13.80
C TYR A 75 -7.17 -5.60 12.34
N VAL A 76 -6.27 -4.65 12.09
CA VAL A 76 -5.81 -4.32 10.74
C VAL A 76 -4.47 -4.99 10.46
N GLU A 77 -4.29 -5.44 9.24
CA GLU A 77 -3.03 -5.99 8.76
C GLU A 77 -1.91 -4.92 8.77
N VAL A 78 -0.73 -5.30 9.25
CA VAL A 78 0.46 -4.44 9.24
C VAL A 78 1.56 -5.12 8.44
N VAL A 79 2.07 -4.42 7.42
CA VAL A 79 3.11 -4.95 6.52
C VAL A 79 4.33 -4.04 6.51
N SER A 80 5.49 -4.55 6.10
CA SER A 80 6.65 -3.67 5.89
C SER A 80 6.38 -2.67 4.75
N THR A 81 7.02 -1.50 4.81
CA THR A 81 6.94 -0.51 3.71
C THR A 81 7.32 -1.09 2.36
N ARG A 82 8.31 -2.00 2.33
CA ARG A 82 8.68 -2.73 1.11
C ARG A 82 7.51 -3.54 0.56
N THR A 83 6.87 -4.33 1.40
CA THR A 83 5.71 -5.16 1.02
C THR A 83 4.59 -4.28 0.50
N TYR A 84 4.24 -3.20 1.22
CA TYR A 84 3.24 -2.23 0.77
C TYR A 84 3.56 -1.65 -0.61
N LEU A 85 4.80 -1.21 -0.82
CA LEU A 85 5.22 -0.66 -2.11
C LEU A 85 5.14 -1.71 -3.22
N GLU A 86 5.68 -2.90 -3.01
CA GLU A 86 5.74 -3.95 -4.05
C GLU A 86 4.37 -4.57 -4.37
N THR A 87 3.44 -4.62 -3.42
CA THR A 87 2.14 -5.31 -3.59
C THR A 87 0.98 -4.37 -3.90
N ILE A 88 1.02 -3.12 -3.43
CA ILE A 88 -0.12 -2.18 -3.56
C ILE A 88 0.28 -0.98 -4.42
N TRP A 89 1.24 -0.18 -3.98
CA TRP A 89 1.48 1.11 -4.60
C TRP A 89 2.13 1.01 -5.99
N ILE A 90 3.20 0.22 -6.13
CA ILE A 90 3.94 0.08 -7.39
C ILE A 90 3.08 -0.55 -8.49
N PRO A 91 2.37 -1.67 -8.27
CA PRO A 91 1.50 -2.24 -9.28
C PRO A 91 0.48 -1.22 -9.82
N ASP A 92 -0.14 -0.43 -8.95
CA ASP A 92 -1.05 0.66 -9.33
C ASP A 92 -0.32 1.74 -10.18
N GLN A 93 0.90 2.14 -9.81
CA GLN A 93 1.68 3.09 -10.61
C GLN A 93 2.04 2.54 -12.01
N LEU A 94 2.45 1.28 -12.09
CA LEU A 94 2.77 0.62 -13.36
C LEU A 94 1.53 0.53 -14.24
N GLN A 95 0.38 0.13 -13.68
CA GLN A 95 -0.90 0.05 -14.40
C GLN A 95 -1.35 1.44 -14.91
N LYS A 96 -1.27 2.46 -14.06
CA LYS A 96 -1.57 3.86 -14.43
C LYS A 96 -0.65 4.34 -15.56
N PHE A 97 0.64 4.01 -15.49
CA PHE A 97 1.59 4.34 -16.54
C PHE A 97 1.23 3.66 -17.87
N VAL A 98 1.00 2.35 -17.86
CA VAL A 98 0.61 1.59 -19.07
C VAL A 98 -0.65 2.19 -19.69
N LYS A 99 -1.72 2.36 -18.91
CA LYS A 99 -2.99 2.92 -19.39
C LYS A 99 -2.84 4.32 -20.00
N LYS A 100 -1.98 5.17 -19.41
CA LYS A 100 -1.76 6.53 -19.89
C LYS A 100 -0.89 6.58 -21.15
N GLN A 101 0.15 5.77 -21.19
CA GLN A 101 1.19 5.87 -22.23
C GLN A 101 0.92 4.97 -23.44
N SER A 102 0.16 3.88 -23.30
CA SER A 102 -0.17 2.98 -24.40
C SER A 102 -0.91 3.73 -25.53
N ALA A 103 -1.93 4.50 -25.18
CA ALA A 103 -2.72 5.27 -26.13
C ALA A 103 -1.87 6.30 -26.90
N ALA A 104 -1.04 7.06 -26.18
CA ALA A 104 -0.16 8.05 -26.80
C ALA A 104 0.90 7.41 -27.71
N ALA A 105 1.48 6.27 -27.30
CA ALA A 105 2.46 5.54 -28.09
C ALA A 105 1.82 4.89 -29.34
N ALA A 106 0.61 4.33 -29.21
CA ALA A 106 -0.13 3.74 -30.33
C ALA A 106 -0.46 4.81 -31.38
N GLN A 107 -0.91 5.99 -30.97
CA GLN A 107 -1.16 7.12 -31.87
C GLN A 107 0.12 7.58 -32.59
N ALA A 108 1.24 7.66 -31.87
CA ALA A 108 2.53 8.04 -32.46
C ALA A 108 3.01 7.02 -33.50
N LEU A 109 2.91 5.71 -33.19
CA LEU A 109 3.24 4.62 -34.11
C LEU A 109 2.33 4.59 -35.33
N ALA A 110 1.01 4.80 -35.16
CA ALA A 110 0.08 4.91 -36.27
C ALA A 110 0.47 6.05 -37.23
N GLY A 111 0.97 7.17 -36.70
CA GLY A 111 1.53 8.26 -37.50
C GLY A 111 2.75 7.85 -38.32
N VAL A 112 3.63 7.01 -37.78
CA VAL A 112 4.80 6.45 -38.49
C VAL A 112 4.36 5.49 -39.60
N MET A 113 3.40 4.62 -39.29
CA MET A 113 2.85 3.63 -40.23
C MET A 113 2.18 4.29 -41.43
N ARG A 114 1.38 5.34 -41.20
CA ARG A 114 0.74 6.11 -42.29
C ARG A 114 1.77 6.71 -43.24
N ARG A 115 2.89 7.22 -42.72
CA ARG A 115 4.01 7.73 -43.55
C ARG A 115 4.76 6.63 -44.31
N SER A 116 4.63 5.38 -43.87
CA SER A 116 5.26 4.21 -44.48
C SER A 116 4.28 3.41 -45.34
N GLU A 117 3.14 3.99 -45.71
CA GLU A 117 2.08 3.38 -46.54
C GLU A 117 1.49 2.08 -45.96
N LEU A 118 1.55 1.92 -44.62
CA LEU A 118 0.93 0.82 -43.91
C LEU A 118 -0.48 1.23 -43.48
N SER A 119 -1.50 0.62 -44.10
CA SER A 119 -2.92 0.91 -43.86
C SER A 119 -3.51 0.01 -42.77
N PHE A 120 -3.05 0.17 -41.53
CA PHE A 120 -3.71 -0.45 -40.38
C PHE A 120 -3.82 0.54 -39.22
N GLU A 121 -4.92 0.46 -38.48
CA GLU A 121 -5.08 1.17 -37.21
C GLU A 121 -4.52 0.28 -36.10
N LEU A 122 -3.58 0.83 -35.33
CA LEU A 122 -3.00 0.13 -34.18
C LEU A 122 -3.77 0.55 -32.93
N LEU A 123 -4.55 -0.37 -32.37
CA LEU A 123 -5.21 -0.18 -31.08
C LEU A 123 -4.18 -0.27 -29.95
N ASP A 124 -4.48 0.34 -28.80
CA ASP A 124 -3.55 0.36 -27.68
C ASP A 124 -3.39 -1.03 -27.03
N GLU A 125 -4.43 -1.86 -27.00
CA GLU A 125 -4.30 -3.25 -26.53
C GLU A 125 -3.40 -4.09 -27.45
N GLN A 126 -3.47 -3.85 -28.76
CA GLN A 126 -2.61 -4.53 -29.74
C GLN A 126 -1.15 -4.13 -29.55
N LEU A 127 -0.88 -2.85 -29.29
CA LEU A 127 0.47 -2.39 -28.96
C LEU A 127 0.98 -3.02 -27.67
N VAL A 128 0.15 -3.05 -26.62
CA VAL A 128 0.51 -3.67 -25.34
C VAL A 128 0.88 -5.14 -25.53
N GLU A 129 0.08 -5.91 -26.27
CA GLU A 129 0.36 -7.32 -26.50
C GLU A 129 1.62 -7.52 -27.34
N TRP A 130 1.82 -6.68 -28.35
CA TRP A 130 3.04 -6.70 -29.15
C TRP A 130 4.29 -6.43 -28.28
N LEU A 131 4.22 -5.43 -27.41
CA LEU A 131 5.29 -5.09 -26.48
C LEU A 131 5.49 -6.12 -25.38
N ARG A 132 4.53 -7.00 -25.07
CA ARG A 132 4.80 -8.14 -24.18
C ARG A 132 5.67 -9.18 -24.88
N GLN A 133 5.39 -9.45 -26.15
CA GLN A 133 5.99 -10.57 -26.87
C GLN A 133 7.29 -10.23 -27.60
N ARG A 134 7.49 -8.97 -28.02
CA ARG A 134 8.58 -8.59 -28.92
C ARG A 134 9.30 -7.32 -28.48
N PRO A 135 10.63 -7.27 -28.64
CA PRO A 135 11.42 -6.10 -28.27
C PRO A 135 11.14 -4.92 -29.22
N VAL A 136 11.49 -3.70 -28.79
CA VAL A 136 11.15 -2.46 -29.52
C VAL A 136 11.79 -2.44 -30.91
N GLU A 137 12.97 -3.03 -31.08
CA GLU A 137 13.66 -3.13 -32.37
C GLU A 137 12.85 -3.94 -33.38
N ALA A 138 12.11 -4.96 -32.92
CA ALA A 138 11.21 -5.72 -33.78
C ALA A 138 9.96 -4.92 -34.14
N VAL A 139 9.50 -4.02 -33.25
CA VAL A 139 8.42 -3.07 -33.55
C VAL A 139 8.88 -2.08 -34.62
N ASP A 140 10.03 -1.44 -34.44
CA ASP A 140 10.62 -0.50 -35.40
C ASP A 140 10.72 -1.14 -36.80
N LYS A 141 11.37 -2.31 -36.90
CA LYS A 141 11.52 -3.03 -38.19
C LYS A 141 10.19 -3.35 -38.86
N ALA A 142 9.13 -3.60 -38.10
CA ALA A 142 7.83 -3.95 -38.66
C ALA A 142 7.03 -2.72 -39.16
N VAL A 143 7.13 -1.59 -38.46
CA VAL A 143 6.36 -0.37 -38.80
C VAL A 143 7.09 0.54 -39.80
N ASN A 144 8.40 0.34 -39.98
CA ASN A 144 9.25 1.29 -40.67
C ASN A 144 9.85 0.71 -41.96
N ARG A 145 9.07 0.73 -43.04
CA ARG A 145 9.52 0.28 -44.37
C ARG A 145 10.43 1.28 -45.09
N THR A 146 10.44 2.53 -44.64
CA THR A 146 11.19 3.63 -45.26
C THR A 146 12.66 3.69 -44.81
N GLY A 147 13.04 2.89 -43.81
CA GLY A 147 14.39 2.84 -43.26
C GLY A 147 14.78 4.00 -42.34
N LYS A 148 13.85 4.92 -42.03
CA LYS A 148 14.09 6.05 -41.12
C LYS A 148 13.77 5.68 -39.69
N ALA A 149 14.78 5.41 -38.86
CA ALA A 149 14.63 4.98 -37.46
C ALA A 149 13.53 5.75 -36.70
N LEU A 150 12.83 5.05 -35.80
CA LEU A 150 11.87 5.69 -34.91
C LEU A 150 12.53 6.83 -34.12
N ASP A 151 11.72 7.85 -33.83
CA ASP A 151 12.14 8.96 -32.98
C ASP A 151 12.62 8.42 -31.62
N GLY A 152 13.75 8.95 -31.13
CA GLY A 152 14.40 8.45 -29.91
C GLY A 152 13.50 8.52 -28.67
N ARG A 153 12.62 9.53 -28.59
CA ARG A 153 11.65 9.67 -27.49
C ARG A 153 10.54 8.63 -27.59
N LEU A 154 10.09 8.30 -28.81
CA LEU A 154 9.14 7.20 -29.03
C LEU A 154 9.78 5.86 -28.65
N VAL A 155 11.02 5.59 -29.06
CA VAL A 155 11.76 4.37 -28.67
C VAL A 155 11.90 4.28 -27.15
N GLN A 156 12.29 5.38 -26.49
CA GLN A 156 12.37 5.45 -25.03
C GLN A 156 11.02 5.14 -24.37
N ASN A 157 9.93 5.70 -24.86
CA ASN A 157 8.58 5.45 -24.34
C ASN A 157 8.14 3.99 -24.56
N LEU A 158 8.46 3.38 -25.69
CA LEU A 158 8.13 1.96 -25.97
C LEU A 158 8.93 1.03 -25.06
N ASN A 159 10.21 1.33 -24.80
CA ASN A 159 11.03 0.59 -23.83
C ASN A 159 10.48 0.76 -22.41
N ALA A 160 10.11 1.98 -22.02
CA ALA A 160 9.48 2.24 -20.73
C ALA A 160 8.17 1.45 -20.56
N LEU A 161 7.32 1.41 -21.60
CA LEU A 161 6.11 0.58 -21.60
C LEU A 161 6.42 -0.91 -21.44
N ARG A 162 7.46 -1.44 -22.11
CA ARG A 162 7.90 -2.83 -21.93
C ARG A 162 8.33 -3.14 -20.51
N CYS A 163 9.12 -2.25 -19.89
CA CYS A 163 9.47 -2.37 -18.47
C CYS A 163 8.19 -2.43 -17.62
N ALA A 164 7.25 -1.50 -17.83
CA ALA A 164 6.00 -1.45 -17.07
C ALA A 164 5.09 -2.67 -17.26
N LEU A 165 5.19 -3.36 -18.40
CA LEU A 165 4.46 -4.60 -18.70
C LEU A 165 5.11 -5.85 -18.14
N GLY A 166 6.33 -5.76 -17.60
CA GLY A 166 7.06 -6.90 -17.03
C GLY A 166 7.69 -7.81 -18.09
N ALA A 167 7.78 -7.34 -19.35
CA ALA A 167 8.29 -8.12 -20.47
C ALA A 167 9.79 -8.49 -20.34
N GLU A 168 10.51 -7.86 -19.41
CA GLU A 168 11.93 -8.09 -19.15
C GLU A 168 12.22 -9.09 -18.02
N GLY A 169 11.18 -9.69 -17.42
CA GLY A 169 11.33 -10.76 -16.43
C GLY A 169 12.03 -10.32 -15.13
N HIS A 170 11.80 -9.08 -14.70
CA HIS A 170 12.42 -8.56 -13.48
C HIS A 170 11.96 -9.33 -12.23
N ALA A 171 12.88 -9.51 -11.29
CA ALA A 171 12.65 -10.34 -10.10
C ALA A 171 11.61 -9.77 -9.12
N THR A 172 11.44 -8.45 -9.05
CA THR A 172 10.43 -7.80 -8.17
C THR A 172 9.76 -6.59 -8.84
N PRO A 173 8.53 -6.23 -8.41
CA PRO A 173 7.86 -5.00 -8.88
C PRO A 173 8.68 -3.73 -8.64
N LEU A 174 9.44 -3.65 -7.53
CA LEU A 174 10.31 -2.51 -7.26
C LEU A 174 11.46 -2.41 -8.27
N ALA A 175 12.10 -3.54 -8.61
CA ALA A 175 13.13 -3.55 -9.65
C ALA A 175 12.55 -3.09 -10.99
N GLN A 176 11.34 -3.55 -11.32
CA GLN A 176 10.62 -3.18 -12.52
C GLN A 176 10.28 -1.70 -12.59
N TRP A 177 9.76 -1.13 -11.50
CA TRP A 177 9.48 0.30 -11.41
C TRP A 177 10.76 1.12 -11.53
N ARG A 178 11.85 0.72 -10.88
CA ARG A 178 13.15 1.42 -11.01
C ARG A 178 13.69 1.37 -12.43
N ALA A 179 13.58 0.23 -13.12
CA ALA A 179 13.97 0.10 -14.52
C ALA A 179 13.14 1.06 -15.40
N LEU A 180 11.82 1.08 -15.23
CA LEU A 180 10.92 2.03 -15.89
C LEU A 180 11.36 3.48 -15.69
N ARG A 181 11.55 3.93 -14.44
CA ARG A 181 11.92 5.33 -14.14
C ARG A 181 13.30 5.68 -14.71
N THR A 182 14.25 4.75 -14.66
CA THR A 182 15.59 4.93 -15.24
C THR A 182 15.51 5.05 -16.76
N THR A 183 14.70 4.22 -17.44
CA THR A 183 14.47 4.33 -18.89
C THR A 183 13.88 5.69 -19.27
N LEU A 184 13.04 6.29 -18.42
CA LEU A 184 12.50 7.64 -18.61
C LEU A 184 13.50 8.77 -18.29
N GLY A 185 14.69 8.44 -17.80
CA GLY A 185 15.74 9.40 -17.46
C GLY A 185 15.59 10.03 -16.07
N ASP A 186 14.81 9.42 -15.16
CA ASP A 186 14.66 9.95 -13.80
C ASP A 186 15.89 9.67 -12.94
N SER A 187 16.35 10.71 -12.23
CA SER A 187 17.44 10.61 -11.27
C SER A 187 17.05 9.76 -10.06
N LYS A 188 18.06 9.23 -9.36
CA LYS A 188 17.89 8.49 -8.10
C LYS A 188 17.13 9.33 -7.06
N ASP A 189 17.44 10.62 -6.94
CA ASP A 189 16.82 11.50 -5.96
C ASP A 189 15.32 11.70 -6.26
N ARG A 190 14.96 11.82 -7.53
CA ARG A 190 13.55 11.87 -7.94
C ARG A 190 12.83 10.57 -7.61
N GLN A 191 13.46 9.43 -7.87
CA GLN A 191 12.89 8.12 -7.52
C GLN A 191 12.68 7.99 -6.00
N LEU A 192 13.63 8.45 -5.18
CA LEU A 192 13.50 8.46 -3.72
C LEU A 192 12.39 9.41 -3.25
N ALA A 193 12.27 10.59 -3.85
CA ALA A 193 11.21 11.54 -3.56
C ALA A 193 9.82 10.96 -3.87
N ASP A 194 9.67 10.25 -4.99
CA ASP A 194 8.42 9.59 -5.36
C ASP A 194 8.01 8.52 -4.33
N LEU A 195 8.95 7.67 -3.90
CA LEU A 195 8.70 6.65 -2.87
C LEU A 195 8.39 7.27 -1.50
N THR A 196 9.10 8.34 -1.14
CA THR A 196 8.85 9.08 0.11
C THR A 196 7.46 9.70 0.10
N SER A 197 7.07 10.33 -1.03
CA SER A 197 5.75 10.90 -1.22
C SER A 197 4.65 9.83 -1.14
N ALA A 198 4.89 8.65 -1.69
CA ALA A 198 3.98 7.52 -1.61
C ALA A 198 3.71 7.09 -0.15
N LEU A 199 4.77 7.00 0.66
CA LEU A 199 4.68 6.64 2.08
C LEU A 199 4.12 7.78 2.94
N ALA A 200 4.27 9.03 2.51
CA ALA A 200 3.68 10.20 3.16
C ALA A 200 2.20 10.42 2.81
N GLY A 201 1.62 9.62 1.90
CA GLY A 201 0.19 9.68 1.58
C GLY A 201 -0.21 10.51 0.36
N GLY A 202 0.76 10.95 -0.47
CA GLY A 202 0.54 11.33 -1.87
C GLY A 202 -0.59 12.32 -2.21
N GLY A 203 -0.89 13.29 -1.33
CA GLY A 203 -1.84 14.38 -1.62
C GLY A 203 -3.33 14.05 -1.44
N GLY A 204 -3.67 12.90 -0.87
CA GLY A 204 -5.04 12.48 -0.51
C GLY A 204 -5.15 11.99 0.93
N PHE A 205 -6.36 11.57 1.34
CA PHE A 205 -6.52 10.87 2.62
C PHE A 205 -6.00 9.44 2.46
N PRO A 206 -4.88 9.05 3.11
CA PRO A 206 -4.29 7.73 2.88
C PRO A 206 -5.17 6.67 3.52
N ASP A 207 -5.33 5.54 2.85
CA ASP A 207 -6.01 4.34 3.36
C ASP A 207 -5.09 3.43 4.17
N PHE A 208 -3.96 3.97 4.61
CA PHE A 208 -2.97 3.31 5.45
C PHE A 208 -2.43 4.24 6.54
N PHE A 209 -1.75 3.70 7.54
CA PHE A 209 -1.02 4.47 8.56
C PHE A 209 0.45 4.01 8.60
N LEU A 210 1.39 4.95 8.52
CA LEU A 210 2.82 4.64 8.57
C LEU A 210 3.29 4.59 10.02
N LEU A 211 3.86 3.46 10.43
CA LEU A 211 4.47 3.22 11.73
C LEU A 211 6.00 3.17 11.54
N PRO A 212 6.81 3.97 12.26
CA PRO A 212 8.26 3.97 12.09
C PRO A 212 8.90 2.62 12.40
N GLU A 213 8.38 1.91 13.39
CA GLU A 213 8.89 0.62 13.87
C GLU A 213 7.79 -0.20 14.54
N LEU A 214 8.07 -1.48 14.80
CA LEU A 214 7.22 -2.41 15.53
C LEU A 214 8.06 -3.20 16.54
N PRO A 215 7.48 -3.59 17.69
CA PRO A 215 8.16 -4.44 18.67
C PRO A 215 8.54 -5.80 18.05
N GLY A 216 9.79 -6.20 18.28
CA GLY A 216 10.33 -7.48 17.82
C GLY A 216 10.57 -7.59 16.30
N ALA A 217 10.27 -6.55 15.52
CA ALA A 217 10.45 -6.55 14.08
C ALA A 217 11.82 -5.99 13.68
N SER A 218 12.46 -6.58 12.66
CA SER A 218 13.74 -6.09 12.14
C SER A 218 13.50 -5.12 10.98
N GLY A 219 13.99 -3.89 11.10
CA GLY A 219 13.92 -2.88 10.03
C GLY A 219 13.10 -1.66 10.39
N LEU A 220 12.95 -0.76 9.43
CA LEU A 220 12.25 0.52 9.58
C LEU A 220 11.06 0.61 8.63
N GLY A 221 10.00 1.25 9.10
CA GLY A 221 8.82 1.57 8.33
C GLY A 221 7.89 0.37 8.13
N TYR A 222 6.72 0.47 8.74
CA TYR A 222 5.60 -0.45 8.60
C TYR A 222 4.34 0.32 8.24
N VAL A 223 3.40 -0.37 7.62
CA VAL A 223 2.19 0.23 7.08
C VAL A 223 1.01 -0.57 7.61
N ALA A 224 0.21 0.04 8.48
CA ALA A 224 -1.08 -0.50 8.89
C ALA A 224 -2.12 -0.21 7.80
N LEU A 225 -2.63 -1.27 7.17
CA LEU A 225 -3.54 -1.21 6.03
C LEU A 225 -4.99 -1.06 6.52
N LEU A 226 -5.51 0.17 6.54
CA LEU A 226 -6.79 0.49 7.20
C LEU A 226 -8.01 -0.13 6.51
N ARG A 227 -7.87 -0.64 5.28
CA ARG A 227 -8.93 -1.37 4.56
C ARG A 227 -8.86 -2.89 4.75
N PHE A 228 -7.76 -3.41 5.29
CA PHE A 228 -7.50 -4.83 5.42
C PHE A 228 -7.82 -5.24 6.85
N ILE A 229 -9.12 -5.19 7.16
CA ILE A 229 -9.66 -5.50 8.48
C ILE A 229 -9.91 -7.01 8.56
N ARG A 230 -9.36 -7.64 9.58
CA ARG A 230 -9.52 -9.06 9.89
C ARG A 230 -10.11 -9.23 11.28
N THR A 231 -10.65 -10.42 11.54
CA THR A 231 -11.12 -10.81 12.87
C THR A 231 -10.49 -12.14 13.26
N VAL A 232 -10.28 -12.34 14.55
CA VAL A 232 -9.75 -13.56 15.14
C VAL A 232 -10.48 -13.81 16.45
N HIS A 233 -10.66 -15.07 16.85
CA HIS A 233 -11.18 -15.33 18.19
C HIS A 233 -10.12 -15.00 19.25
N SER A 234 -10.54 -14.44 20.37
CA SER A 234 -9.62 -14.05 21.45
C SER A 234 -8.82 -15.24 22.00
N HIS A 235 -9.41 -16.43 22.00
CA HIS A 235 -8.73 -17.68 22.43
C HIS A 235 -7.74 -18.24 21.39
N GLU A 236 -7.71 -17.70 20.18
CA GLU A 236 -6.71 -18.02 19.14
C GLU A 236 -5.54 -17.03 19.14
N VAL A 237 -5.59 -16.03 20.03
CA VAL A 237 -4.51 -15.07 20.27
C VAL A 237 -3.89 -15.41 21.62
N PHE A 238 -2.56 -15.44 21.66
CA PHE A 238 -1.79 -15.80 22.84
C PHE A 238 -1.11 -14.58 23.46
N ALA A 239 -0.82 -14.65 24.76
CA ALA A 239 -0.20 -13.53 25.47
C ALA A 239 1.25 -13.30 24.98
N SER A 240 1.97 -14.39 24.71
CA SER A 240 3.34 -14.38 24.20
C SER A 240 3.59 -15.57 23.27
N GLU A 241 4.70 -15.52 22.53
CA GLU A 241 5.13 -16.62 21.65
C GLU A 241 5.35 -17.93 22.44
N VAL A 242 5.91 -17.82 23.65
CA VAL A 242 6.18 -18.97 24.50
C VAL A 242 4.88 -19.65 24.89
N ASP A 243 3.87 -18.89 25.28
CA ASP A 243 2.54 -19.41 25.61
C ASP A 243 1.89 -20.13 24.42
N ALA A 244 1.94 -19.52 23.22
CA ALA A 244 1.46 -20.14 21.99
C ALA A 244 2.12 -21.50 21.72
N ARG A 245 3.43 -21.60 21.90
CA ARG A 245 4.18 -22.86 21.71
C ARG A 245 3.84 -23.91 22.77
N VAL A 246 3.72 -23.51 24.03
CA VAL A 246 3.36 -24.41 25.14
C VAL A 246 1.97 -25.01 24.94
N GLN A 247 1.04 -24.23 24.41
CA GLN A 247 -0.32 -24.69 24.10
C GLN A 247 -0.43 -25.43 22.75
N GLY A 248 0.68 -25.67 22.05
CA GLY A 248 0.70 -26.45 20.80
C GLY A 248 0.28 -25.67 19.56
N HIS A 249 0.28 -24.34 19.62
CA HIS A 249 -0.10 -23.42 18.54
C HIS A 249 1.06 -22.51 18.11
N PRO A 250 2.21 -23.05 17.66
CA PRO A 250 3.42 -22.26 17.38
C PRO A 250 3.27 -21.22 16.26
N HIS A 251 2.22 -21.36 15.43
CA HIS A 251 1.92 -20.47 14.31
C HIS A 251 0.78 -19.50 14.63
N ALA A 252 0.28 -19.43 15.86
CA ALA A 252 -0.79 -18.52 16.22
C ALA A 252 -0.30 -17.07 16.41
N LEU A 253 -1.27 -16.15 16.40
CA LEU A 253 -1.02 -14.76 16.73
C LEU A 253 -0.69 -14.65 18.22
N HIS A 254 0.34 -13.89 18.54
CA HIS A 254 0.67 -13.55 19.92
C HIS A 254 0.98 -12.06 20.02
N ARG A 255 0.73 -11.49 21.19
CA ARG A 255 1.01 -10.08 21.44
C ARG A 255 2.51 -9.84 21.59
N VAL A 256 2.99 -8.75 21.01
CA VAL A 256 4.41 -8.34 21.06
C VAL A 256 4.62 -6.93 21.62
N GLY A 257 3.56 -6.12 21.74
CA GLY A 257 3.61 -4.80 22.37
C GLY A 257 2.27 -4.08 22.20
N CYS A 258 2.18 -2.83 22.66
CA CYS A 258 0.99 -1.99 22.51
C CYS A 258 1.40 -0.59 22.07
N LEU A 259 0.74 -0.02 21.06
CA LEU A 259 0.96 1.37 20.66
C LEU A 259 0.59 2.34 21.79
N THR A 260 1.34 3.43 21.91
CA THR A 260 0.99 4.50 22.85
C THR A 260 -0.37 5.14 22.48
N ASP A 261 -1.06 5.68 23.49
CA ASP A 261 -2.38 6.31 23.36
C ASP A 261 -2.50 7.25 22.17
N GLY A 262 -1.53 8.15 22.01
CA GLY A 262 -1.54 9.12 20.90
C GLY A 262 -1.59 8.44 19.52
N ILE A 263 -0.88 7.32 19.35
CA ILE A 263 -0.79 6.63 18.06
C ILE A 263 -2.00 5.72 17.85
N ARG A 264 -2.40 4.92 18.85
CA ARG A 264 -3.57 4.04 18.71
C ARG A 264 -4.86 4.83 18.45
N PHE A 265 -5.02 5.99 19.09
CA PHE A 265 -6.16 6.88 18.81
C PHE A 265 -6.06 7.53 17.44
N ALA A 266 -4.88 7.94 17.00
CA ALA A 266 -4.69 8.48 15.65
C ALA A 266 -5.02 7.44 14.56
N VAL A 267 -4.59 6.18 14.73
CA VAL A 267 -4.94 5.08 13.82
C VAL A 267 -6.46 4.86 13.80
N THR A 268 -7.10 4.75 14.96
CA THR A 268 -8.54 4.51 15.09
C THR A 268 -9.36 5.65 14.49
N GLN A 269 -8.97 6.90 14.75
CA GLN A 269 -9.61 8.08 14.16
C GLN A 269 -9.47 8.09 12.64
N LYS A 270 -8.27 7.76 12.12
CA LYS A 270 -8.02 7.69 10.68
C LYS A 270 -8.87 6.59 10.03
N LEU A 271 -8.97 5.43 10.67
CA LEU A 271 -9.83 4.33 10.26
C LEU A 271 -11.30 4.75 10.22
N ALA A 272 -11.82 5.34 11.31
CA ALA A 272 -13.21 5.77 11.40
C ALA A 272 -13.56 6.79 10.29
N PHE A 273 -12.67 7.75 10.04
CA PHE A 273 -12.87 8.75 9.00
C PHE A 273 -12.87 8.17 7.57
N LEU A 274 -12.17 7.06 7.35
CA LEU A 274 -12.16 6.36 6.05
C LEU A 274 -13.56 5.83 5.69
N PHE A 275 -14.33 5.41 6.70
CA PHE A 275 -15.65 4.79 6.53
C PHE A 275 -16.83 5.73 6.84
N SER A 276 -16.59 6.85 7.54
CA SER A 276 -17.67 7.78 7.92
C SER A 276 -18.20 8.64 6.77
N ARG A 277 -17.56 8.63 5.59
CA ARG A 277 -17.89 9.51 4.46
C ARG A 277 -19.11 9.06 3.65
N ILE A 278 -19.67 7.88 3.94
CA ILE A 278 -20.86 7.36 3.27
C ILE A 278 -22.03 7.40 4.26
N GLY A 279 -22.82 8.47 4.23
CA GLY A 279 -24.05 8.57 5.01
C GLY A 279 -25.18 7.71 4.41
N LEU A 280 -26.16 7.33 5.23
CA LEU A 280 -27.39 6.68 4.75
C LEU A 280 -28.39 7.73 4.27
N PRO A 281 -29.19 7.45 3.22
CA PRO A 281 -30.33 8.31 2.88
C PRO A 281 -31.33 8.37 4.04
N THR A 282 -31.85 9.55 4.36
CA THR A 282 -32.85 9.76 5.43
C THR A 282 -34.09 8.89 5.24
N SER A 283 -34.47 8.58 4.00
CA SER A 283 -35.58 7.67 3.70
C SER A 283 -35.35 6.26 4.24
N PHE A 284 -34.12 5.73 4.13
CA PHE A 284 -33.74 4.43 4.66
C PHE A 284 -33.70 4.45 6.20
N GLU A 285 -33.18 5.52 6.80
CA GLU A 285 -33.17 5.68 8.26
C GLU A 285 -34.60 5.68 8.84
N ASN A 286 -35.52 6.39 8.19
CA ASN A 286 -36.93 6.41 8.58
C ASN A 286 -37.60 5.05 8.41
N ALA A 287 -37.37 4.38 7.28
CA ALA A 287 -37.89 3.04 7.03
C ALA A 287 -37.38 2.03 8.07
N SER A 288 -36.11 2.10 8.45
CA SER A 288 -35.51 1.22 9.46
C SER A 288 -36.13 1.43 10.84
N LYS A 289 -36.39 2.69 11.23
CA LYS A 289 -37.08 3.01 12.49
C LYS A 289 -38.52 2.44 12.51
N SER A 290 -39.27 2.62 11.43
CA SER A 290 -40.61 2.06 11.31
C SER A 290 -40.62 0.54 11.34
N ALA A 291 -39.70 -0.10 10.61
CA ALA A 291 -39.56 -1.55 10.59
C ALA A 291 -39.20 -2.11 11.98
N ALA A 292 -38.29 -1.47 12.72
CA ALA A 292 -37.94 -1.88 14.07
C ALA A 292 -39.13 -1.80 15.04
N ALA A 293 -39.95 -0.75 14.95
CA ALA A 293 -41.16 -0.62 15.76
C ALA A 293 -42.18 -1.72 15.45
N LEU A 294 -42.46 -1.97 14.17
CA LEU A 294 -43.37 -3.03 13.75
C LEU A 294 -42.89 -4.43 14.14
N ALA A 295 -41.58 -4.69 14.02
CA ALA A 295 -40.98 -5.95 14.44
C ALA A 295 -41.12 -6.16 15.95
N ALA A 296 -40.87 -5.11 16.75
CA ALA A 296 -41.07 -5.17 18.20
C ALA A 296 -42.54 -5.45 18.55
N GLU A 297 -43.50 -4.76 17.92
CA GLU A 297 -44.93 -4.99 18.12
C GLU A 297 -45.35 -6.41 17.75
N SER A 298 -44.87 -6.94 16.63
CA SER A 298 -45.13 -8.32 16.20
C SER A 298 -44.62 -9.35 17.21
N LEU A 299 -43.43 -9.15 17.77
CA LEU A 299 -42.85 -10.04 18.78
C LEU A 299 -43.64 -10.02 20.10
N PHE A 300 -44.23 -8.87 20.48
CA PHE A 300 -45.03 -8.75 21.70
C PHE A 300 -46.47 -9.24 21.54
N THR A 301 -47.04 -9.16 20.34
CA THR A 301 -48.45 -9.53 20.09
C THR A 301 -48.65 -11.00 19.74
N GLY A 302 -47.57 -11.75 19.52
CA GLY A 302 -47.58 -13.22 19.50
C GLY A 302 -48.50 -13.84 18.44
N VAL A 303 -48.67 -13.18 17.28
CA VAL A 303 -49.31 -13.79 16.10
C VAL A 303 -48.33 -14.68 15.37
#